data_AF-A0A3B9RUK1-F1
#
_entry.id   AF-A0A3B9RUK1-F1
#
_cell.length_a   1.000
_cell.length_b   1.000
_cell.length_c   1.000
_cell.angle_alpha   90.00
_cell.angle_beta   90.00
_cell.angle_gamma   90.00
#
_symmetry.space_group_name_H-M   'P 1'
#
loop_
_entity.id
_entity.type
_entity.pdbx_description
1 polymer ?
#
loop_
_entity_poly.entity_id
_entity_poly.type
_entity_poly.pdbx_seq_one_letter_code
_entity_poly.pdbx_strand_id
1 'polypeptide(L)'
;MTNYPDCYRHIDFRKHPERYPIGKGEQGVLMAEPYKSEILPYWRFKTPEIAKASAEKIYALFLEYKEKQEFVGMDMARKFLQMGFTRARRYANHHSGQKYEENGN
;
A
#
# COMPACT_ATOMS: atom_id res chain seq x y z
N MET A 1 2.88 -24.36 4.55
CA MET A 1 2.49 -23.12 3.84
C MET A 1 2.23 -22.09 4.93
N THR A 2 2.98 -20.98 4.98
CA THR A 2 2.81 -19.97 6.05
C THR A 2 1.47 -19.26 5.85
N ASN A 3 0.57 -19.34 6.82
CA ASN A 3 -0.72 -18.63 6.77
C ASN A 3 -0.52 -17.19 7.26
N TYR A 4 -0.15 -16.29 6.34
CA TYR A 4 0.16 -14.89 6.66
C TYR A 4 -0.94 -14.18 7.50
N PRO A 5 -2.24 -14.30 7.21
CA PRO A 5 -3.28 -13.73 8.07
C PRO A 5 -3.15 -14.08 9.57
N ASP A 6 -2.75 -15.30 9.91
CA ASP A 6 -2.60 -15.71 11.32
C ASP A 6 -1.35 -15.11 11.96
N CYS A 7 -0.27 -14.93 11.19
CA CYS A 7 0.96 -14.31 11.67
C CYS A 7 0.84 -12.81 11.98
N TYR A 8 -0.21 -12.15 11.50
CA TYR A 8 -0.41 -10.70 11.64
C TYR A 8 -1.60 -10.35 12.54
N ARG A 9 -2.42 -11.33 12.94
CA ARG A 9 -3.62 -11.09 13.75
C ARG A 9 -3.23 -10.73 15.19
N HIS A 10 -3.87 -9.69 15.74
CA HIS A 10 -3.68 -9.23 17.13
C HIS A 10 -2.24 -8.82 17.51
N ILE A 11 -1.40 -8.48 16.54
CA ILE A 11 -0.05 -7.96 16.79
C ILE A 11 0.00 -6.48 16.47
N ASP A 12 0.51 -5.69 17.40
CA ASP A 12 0.92 -4.31 17.18
C ASP A 12 2.38 -4.33 16.70
N PHE A 13 2.61 -4.17 15.40
CA PHE A 13 3.94 -4.21 14.78
C PHE A 13 4.77 -2.94 15.04
N ARG A 14 4.18 -1.89 15.63
CA ARG A 14 4.95 -0.77 16.16
C ARG A 14 5.62 -1.16 17.48
N LYS A 15 4.93 -1.93 18.33
CA LYS A 15 5.48 -2.45 19.59
C LYS A 15 6.33 -3.71 19.42
N HIS A 16 5.99 -4.54 18.43
CA HIS A 16 6.64 -5.82 18.17
C HIS A 16 7.18 -5.93 16.74
N PRO A 17 8.11 -5.04 16.31
CA PRO A 17 8.66 -5.06 14.96
C PRO A 17 9.46 -6.35 14.66
N GLU A 18 10.00 -7.02 15.67
CA GLU A 18 10.73 -8.29 15.55
C GLU A 18 9.86 -9.45 15.04
N ARG A 19 8.53 -9.32 15.17
CA ARG A 19 7.57 -10.32 14.70
C ARG A 19 7.20 -10.15 13.23
N TYR A 20 7.66 -9.08 12.57
CA TYR A 20 7.33 -8.78 11.18
C TYR A 20 8.01 -9.77 10.22
N PRO A 21 7.24 -10.65 9.54
CA PRO A 21 7.82 -11.64 8.65
C PRO A 21 8.08 -11.03 7.26
N ILE A 22 9.33 -11.07 6.81
CA ILE A 22 9.70 -10.67 5.46
C ILE A 22 9.31 -11.80 4.49
N GLY A 23 8.10 -11.71 3.93
CA GLY A 23 7.55 -12.72 3.02
C GLY A 23 8.22 -12.72 1.64
N LYS A 24 8.31 -13.90 1.00
CA LYS A 24 8.72 -14.00 -0.41
C LYS A 24 7.74 -13.20 -1.27
N GLY A 25 8.25 -12.32 -2.13
CA GLY A 25 7.42 -11.49 -2.99
C GLY A 25 6.54 -10.49 -2.23
N GLU A 26 6.95 -10.07 -1.03
CA GLU A 26 6.24 -9.06 -0.21
C GLU A 26 4.84 -9.53 0.24
N GLN A 27 4.66 -10.85 0.42
CA GLN A 27 3.43 -11.41 0.98
C GLN A 27 3.24 -10.94 2.43
N GLY A 28 2.02 -10.48 2.75
CA GLY A 28 1.63 -10.06 4.10
C GLY A 28 1.93 -8.61 4.45
N VAL A 29 2.79 -7.90 3.70
CA VAL A 29 3.20 -6.50 3.98
C VAL A 29 2.00 -5.59 4.27
N LEU A 30 0.92 -5.70 3.49
CA LEU A 30 -0.28 -4.86 3.62
C LEU A 30 -1.17 -5.17 4.82
N MET A 31 -0.76 -6.07 5.72
CA MET A 31 -1.55 -6.54 6.87
C MET A 31 -1.02 -6.02 8.21
N ALA A 32 0.15 -5.37 8.25
CA ALA A 32 0.77 -4.91 9.49
C ALA A 32 0.01 -3.74 10.13
N GLU A 33 -0.66 -4.00 11.25
CA GLU A 33 -1.26 -2.94 12.08
C GLU A 33 -0.21 -2.39 13.08
N PRO A 34 -0.29 -1.10 13.47
CA PRO A 34 -1.33 -0.11 13.11
C PRO A 34 -1.10 0.59 11.76
N TYR A 35 0.05 0.37 11.12
CA TYR A 35 0.46 1.09 9.92
C TYR A 35 -0.55 0.99 8.78
N LYS A 36 -1.19 -0.17 8.62
CA LYS A 36 -2.28 -0.38 7.65
C LYS A 36 -3.42 0.61 7.87
N SER A 37 -3.93 0.70 9.08
CA SER A 37 -5.00 1.64 9.42
C SER A 37 -4.58 3.10 9.23
N GLU A 38 -3.30 3.42 9.43
CA GLU A 38 -2.76 4.78 9.27
C GLU A 38 -2.59 5.18 7.78
N ILE A 39 -2.11 4.27 6.93
CA ILE A 39 -1.79 4.57 5.52
C ILE A 39 -3.02 4.44 4.62
N LEU A 40 -3.88 3.44 4.85
CA LEU A 40 -4.99 3.07 3.96
C LEU A 40 -5.97 4.23 3.64
N PRO A 41 -6.35 5.11 4.58
CA PRO A 41 -7.27 6.22 4.29
C PRO A 41 -6.77 7.18 3.20
N TYR A 42 -5.45 7.28 3.04
CA TYR A 42 -4.79 8.17 2.09
C TYR A 42 -4.51 7.51 0.73
N TRP A 43 -4.79 6.22 0.54
CA TRP A 43 -4.45 5.52 -0.69
C TRP A 43 -5.50 5.71 -1.79
N ARG A 44 -5.50 6.88 -2.44
CA ARG A 44 -6.45 7.24 -3.50
C ARG A 44 -5.71 7.57 -4.80
N PHE A 45 -5.82 6.70 -5.80
CA PHE A 45 -5.11 6.87 -7.07
C PHE A 45 -6.09 6.79 -8.24
N LYS A 46 -7.12 7.64 -8.25
CA LYS A 46 -8.17 7.65 -9.31
C LYS A 46 -7.88 8.64 -10.44
N THR A 47 -7.55 9.88 -10.11
CA THR A 47 -7.18 10.95 -11.06
C THR A 47 -5.77 11.45 -10.75
N PRO A 48 -5.09 12.14 -11.68
CA PRO A 48 -3.74 12.65 -11.45
C PRO A 48 -3.60 13.52 -10.20
N GLU A 49 -4.58 14.40 -9.94
CA GLU A 49 -4.58 15.33 -8.81
C GLU A 49 -4.70 14.59 -7.48
N ILE A 50 -5.67 13.64 -7.41
CA ILE A 50 -5.90 12.81 -6.22
C ILE A 50 -4.70 11.88 -5.98
N ALA A 51 -4.12 11.33 -7.06
CA ALA A 51 -2.95 10.47 -6.99
C ALA A 51 -1.72 11.22 -6.47
N LYS A 52 -1.51 12.46 -6.91
CA LYS A 52 -0.43 13.32 -6.41
C LYS A 52 -0.58 13.59 -4.92
N ALA A 53 -1.74 14.05 -4.48
CA ALA A 53 -2.01 14.31 -3.06
C ALA A 53 -1.85 13.04 -2.20
N SER A 54 -2.29 11.88 -2.70
CA SER A 54 -2.13 10.60 -2.02
C SER A 54 -0.67 10.16 -1.92
N ALA A 55 0.10 10.30 -3.01
CA ALA A 55 1.52 9.98 -3.03
C ALA A 55 2.31 10.89 -2.07
N GLU A 56 2.05 12.19 -2.08
CA GLU A 56 2.68 13.15 -1.17
C GLU A 56 2.38 12.81 0.29
N LYS A 57 1.12 12.50 0.62
CA LYS A 57 0.74 12.16 2.00
C LYS A 57 1.36 10.85 2.48
N ILE A 58 1.38 9.81 1.64
CA ILE A 58 2.00 8.52 2.00
C ILE A 58 3.53 8.65 2.07
N TYR A 59 4.13 9.49 1.24
CA TYR A 59 5.55 9.79 1.31
C TYR A 59 5.90 10.55 2.59
N ALA A 60 5.07 11.51 3.02
CA ALA A 60 5.23 12.17 4.31
C ALA A 60 5.18 11.15 5.47
N LEU A 61 4.21 10.22 5.46
CA LEU A 61 4.17 9.12 6.44
C LEU A 61 5.43 8.26 6.41
N PHE A 62 5.95 7.93 5.22
CA PHE A 62 7.22 7.21 5.09
C PHE A 62 8.38 7.95 5.78
N LEU A 63 8.47 9.27 5.60
CA LEU A 63 9.50 10.09 6.26
C LEU A 63 9.29 10.15 7.77
N GLU A 64 8.05 10.30 8.25
CA GLU A 64 7.73 10.27 9.68
C GLU A 64 8.12 8.92 10.33
N TYR A 65 7.81 7.80 9.68
CA TYR A 65 8.25 6.48 10.16
C TYR A 65 9.77 6.34 10.13
N LYS A 66 10.43 6.88 9.10
CA LYS A 66 11.90 6.88 9.01
C LYS A 66 12.54 7.65 10.14
N GLU A 67 12.03 8.83 10.47
CA GLU A 67 12.52 9.64 11.59
C GLU A 67 12.35 8.92 12.94
N LYS A 68 11.25 8.17 13.09
CA LYS A 68 10.97 7.34 14.27
C LYS A 68 11.66 5.98 14.25
N GLN A 69 12.43 5.66 13.20
CA GLN A 69 13.08 4.36 13.00
C GLN A 69 12.09 3.17 12.95
N GLU A 70 10.86 3.41 12.49
CA GLU A 70 9.78 2.44 12.38
C GLU A 70 9.85 1.69 11.03
N PHE A 71 10.75 0.70 10.93
CA PHE A 71 10.99 -0.05 9.68
C PHE A 71 9.72 -0.65 9.06
N VAL A 72 8.84 -1.25 9.86
CA VAL A 72 7.61 -1.88 9.36
C VAL A 72 6.70 -0.85 8.70
N GLY A 73 6.55 0.33 9.31
CA GLY A 73 5.79 1.44 8.73
C GLY A 73 6.41 1.96 7.43
N MET A 74 7.75 2.09 7.40
CA MET A 74 8.48 2.46 6.18
C MET A 74 8.24 1.47 5.04
N ASP A 75 8.38 0.17 5.30
CA ASP A 75 8.20 -0.88 4.29
C ASP A 75 6.77 -0.90 3.75
N MET A 76 5.79 -0.73 4.63
CA MET A 76 4.39 -0.66 4.24
C MET A 76 4.10 0.58 3.39
N ALA A 77 4.56 1.77 3.81
CA ALA A 77 4.37 3.00 3.05
C ALA A 77 5.01 2.92 1.65
N ARG A 78 6.23 2.36 1.55
CA ARG A 78 6.90 2.07 0.27
C ARG A 78 6.03 1.16 -0.62
N LYS A 79 5.46 0.10 -0.06
CA LYS A 79 4.59 -0.82 -0.81
C LYS A 79 3.32 -0.13 -1.30
N PHE A 80 2.69 0.72 -0.47
CA PHE A 80 1.52 1.51 -0.87
C PHE A 80 1.84 2.48 -2.02
N LEU A 81 3.01 3.15 -1.98
CA LEU A 81 3.48 4.00 -3.08
C LEU A 81 3.71 3.20 -4.37
N GLN A 82 4.33 2.02 -4.29
CA GLN A 82 4.56 1.14 -5.45
C GLN A 82 3.25 0.68 -6.10
N MET A 83 2.26 0.28 -5.28
CA MET A 83 0.94 -0.06 -5.78
C MET A 83 0.21 1.16 -6.37
N GLY A 84 0.37 2.33 -5.74
CA GLY A 84 -0.20 3.60 -6.21
C GLY A 84 0.33 3.99 -7.58
N PHE A 85 1.63 3.87 -7.81
CA PHE A 85 2.27 4.12 -9.11
C PHE A 85 1.71 3.21 -10.21
N THR A 86 1.56 1.92 -9.92
CA THR A 86 0.97 0.96 -10.88
C THR A 86 -0.49 1.32 -11.20
N ARG A 87 -1.27 1.68 -10.17
CA ARG A 87 -2.68 2.07 -10.33
C ARG A 87 -2.83 3.37 -11.12
N ALA A 88 -2.02 4.38 -10.84
CA ALA A 88 -2.02 5.66 -11.54
C ALA A 88 -1.69 5.48 -13.03
N ARG A 89 -0.65 4.69 -13.35
CA ARG A 89 -0.29 4.38 -14.74
C ARG A 89 -1.42 3.66 -15.48
N ARG A 90 -2.11 2.73 -14.83
CA ARG A 90 -3.27 2.06 -15.42
C ARG A 90 -4.37 3.06 -15.79
N TYR A 91 -4.70 4.01 -14.93
CA TYR A 91 -5.74 5.01 -15.25
C TYR A 91 -5.28 6.05 -16.28
N ALA A 92 -4.00 6.40 -16.31
CA ALA A 92 -3.46 7.26 -17.36
C ALA A 92 -3.51 6.60 -18.74
N ASN A 93 -3.25 5.28 -18.82
CA ASN A 93 -3.23 4.54 -20.07
C ASN A 93 -4.63 4.11 -20.57
N HIS A 94 -5.62 4.02 -19.68
CA HIS A 94 -6.99 3.66 -20.02
C HIS A 94 -7.93 4.84 -19.77
N HIS A 95 -7.91 5.82 -20.69
CA HIS A 95 -8.88 6.92 -20.70
C HIS A 95 -10.29 6.50 -21.18
N SER A 96 -10.42 5.38 -21.89
CA SER A 96 -11.70 4.87 -22.40
C SER A 96 -12.28 3.82 -21.44
N GLY A 97 -13.36 4.18 -20.77
CA GLY A 97 -14.17 3.28 -19.92
C GLY A 97 -14.97 2.23 -20.68
N GLN A 98 -14.45 1.68 -21.78
CA GLN A 98 -15.10 0.57 -22.49
C GLN A 98 -14.20 -0.67 -22.40
N LYS A 99 -14.58 -1.59 -21.52
CA LYS A 99 -13.98 -2.93 -21.43
C LYS A 99 -14.67 -3.93 -22.38
N TYR A 100 -15.71 -3.49 -23.08
CA TYR A 100 -16.42 -4.26 -24.09
C TYR A 100 -16.62 -3.35 -25.30
N GLU A 101 -16.11 -3.76 -26.45
CA GLU A 101 -16.69 -3.30 -27.70
C GLU A 101 -18.09 -3.93 -27.78
N GLU A 102 -19.08 -3.09 -28.01
CA GLU A 102 -20.46 -3.49 -28.24
C GLU A 102 -20.56 -4.08 -29.65
N ASN A 103 -19.85 -5.17 -29.90
CA ASN A 103 -20.00 -6.04 -31.07
C ASN A 103 -19.47 -7.43 -30.70
N GLY A 104 -20.24 -8.12 -29.87
CA GLY A 104 -20.29 -9.58 -29.96
C GLY A 104 -21.18 -9.94 -31.15
N ASN A 105 -20.58 -10.07 -32.34
CA ASN A 105 -21.13 -10.85 -33.43
C ASN A 105 -20.00 -11.42 -34.29
#